data_AF-A0A0D3II86-F1
#
_entry.id   AF-A0A0D3II86-F1
#
_cell.length_a   1.000
_cell.length_b   1.000
_cell.length_c   1.000
_cell.angle_alpha   90.00
_cell.angle_beta   90.00
_cell.angle_gamma   90.00
#
_symmetry.space_group_name_H-M   'P 1'
#
loop_
_entity.id
_entity.type
_entity.pdbx_description
1 polymer ?
#
loop_
_entity_poly.entity_id
_entity_poly.type
_entity_poly.pdbx_seq_one_letter_code
_entity_poly.pdbx_strand_id
1 'polypeptide(L)'
;MLQLWRVIKLHTRALSSFCRPAAKRVCEAGGCGEAAQAALDAGLSTEAADAAGKAAGDAIIAGKSPEVAAAAGEAAGKAAQKALDAGLSPDAVDAAGEAAGEAILAGKSPEVAAAAGEAAGKAAQKALDDGLSPDAADAAGEAAGAAIIAGKTAAEAAAAGEAASKAAQKALDDGLSPDAADAAGKVAGDAIIAGYTPEQAAAAGEAAGKAAQKALDDGLSPDAADAAGKVAGDAIIAGYTPEQAAAAGEAAGKAAQKALDAGLSPEAADAAGEAAGEAVLAGKSPEEAAAAGEAAGTAAQKALDDGLSPEAAAAAGEAAGDAIIAGKSPEVAAAAGEAAGKAAQKALDAGLSTEAADAAGEAAGKAIIAGKSPEVAAAAGDAAGKAAQKALDDGLSPEAVDAAGESAGDAIIAGKSAEVAAAAGEAAGKAAQAALDAGLSTEAADAAGKAAGDAIIAGKSPEVAAAAGEAAGKAAQKALDAGLSPEAADAAGEAAGEAVLAGKSPEEAAAAGEAAGTAAQKALDDG
;
A
#
# COMPACT_ATOMS: atom_id res chain seq x y z
N MET A 1 5.70 -29.24 37.85
CA MET A 1 4.34 -28.66 37.81
C MET A 1 4.20 -27.37 38.61
N LEU A 2 4.33 -27.33 39.95
CA LEU A 2 4.16 -26.06 40.71
C LEU A 2 5.24 -24.99 40.47
N GLN A 3 6.47 -25.38 40.11
CA GLN A 3 7.54 -24.44 39.73
C GLN A 3 7.33 -23.89 38.31
N LEU A 4 6.84 -24.73 37.39
CA LEU A 4 6.47 -24.34 36.01
C LEU A 4 5.34 -23.30 36.02
N TRP A 5 4.33 -23.49 36.86
CA TRP A 5 3.22 -22.55 37.03
C TRP A 5 3.62 -21.20 37.64
N ARG A 6 4.74 -21.15 38.39
CA ARG A 6 5.27 -19.89 38.95
C ARG A 6 6.12 -19.10 37.95
N VAL A 7 6.84 -19.78 37.05
CA VAL A 7 7.60 -19.13 35.98
C VAL A 7 6.64 -18.53 34.95
N ILE A 8 5.61 -19.28 34.56
CA ILE A 8 4.52 -18.81 33.69
C ILE A 8 3.88 -17.55 34.28
N LYS A 9 3.46 -17.58 35.56
CA LYS A 9 2.80 -16.43 36.22
C LYS A 9 3.71 -15.20 36.44
N LEU A 10 5.03 -15.37 36.41
CA LEU A 10 5.98 -14.26 36.42
C LEU A 10 6.19 -13.67 35.01
N HIS A 11 6.23 -14.52 33.97
CA HIS A 11 6.34 -14.05 32.57
C HIS A 11 5.04 -13.40 32.08
N THR A 12 3.86 -13.91 32.46
CA THR A 12 2.57 -13.22 32.19
C THR A 12 2.50 -11.84 32.84
N ARG A 13 3.22 -11.62 33.96
CA ARG A 13 3.31 -10.30 34.61
C ARG A 13 4.30 -9.37 33.90
N ALA A 14 5.39 -9.89 33.35
CA ALA A 14 6.33 -9.10 32.56
C ALA A 14 5.67 -8.59 31.26
N LEU A 15 4.99 -9.49 30.52
CA LEU A 15 4.19 -9.16 29.34
C LEU A 15 3.03 -8.18 29.64
N SER A 16 2.47 -8.22 30.86
CA SER A 16 1.36 -7.34 31.25
C SER A 16 1.71 -5.85 31.42
N SER A 17 3.01 -5.50 31.34
CA SER A 17 3.49 -4.13 31.57
C SER A 17 3.51 -3.27 30.30
N PHE A 18 3.36 -3.88 29.11
CA PHE A 18 3.42 -3.21 27.81
C PHE A 18 2.07 -3.09 27.08
N CYS A 19 0.97 -3.63 27.62
CA CYS A 19 -0.33 -3.68 26.94
C CYS A 19 -1.34 -2.62 27.45
N ARG A 20 -2.04 -1.95 26.52
CA ARG A 20 -3.17 -1.03 26.79
C ARG A 20 -4.28 -1.74 27.62
N PRO A 21 -5.09 -1.01 28.43
CA PRO A 21 -6.05 -1.60 29.37
C PRO A 21 -7.17 -2.47 28.74
N ALA A 22 -7.47 -2.28 27.46
CA ALA A 22 -8.44 -3.08 26.71
C ALA A 22 -7.85 -4.42 26.22
N ALA A 23 -6.64 -4.40 25.64
CA ALA A 23 -5.88 -5.59 25.25
C ALA A 23 -5.61 -6.53 26.44
N LYS A 24 -5.39 -5.95 27.63
CA LYS A 24 -5.22 -6.70 28.89
C LYS A 24 -6.40 -7.62 29.22
N ARG A 25 -7.65 -7.24 28.93
CA ARG A 25 -8.83 -8.07 29.21
C ARG A 25 -9.02 -9.20 28.20
N VAL A 26 -8.48 -9.05 27.00
CA VAL A 26 -8.58 -10.04 25.92
C VAL A 26 -7.42 -11.04 25.99
N CYS A 27 -6.20 -10.60 26.31
CA CYS A 27 -5.08 -11.49 26.66
C CYS A 27 -5.34 -12.32 27.92
N GLU A 28 -6.06 -11.77 28.92
CA GLU A 28 -6.52 -12.52 30.10
C GLU A 28 -7.67 -13.51 29.79
N ALA A 29 -8.28 -13.43 28.59
CA ALA A 29 -9.37 -14.30 28.16
C ALA A 29 -8.92 -15.59 27.42
N GLY A 30 -7.62 -15.93 27.45
CA GLY A 30 -7.13 -17.30 27.19
C GLY A 30 -6.30 -17.51 25.92
N GLY A 31 -6.45 -16.69 24.88
CA GLY A 31 -5.89 -16.97 23.54
C GLY A 31 -4.35 -17.04 23.46
N CYS A 32 -3.63 -16.03 23.97
CA CYS A 32 -2.15 -16.00 23.90
C CYS A 32 -1.50 -17.14 24.71
N GLY A 33 -2.08 -17.45 25.88
CA GLY A 33 -1.57 -18.50 26.76
C GLY A 33 -1.81 -19.90 26.21
N GLU A 34 -2.92 -20.11 25.49
CA GLU A 34 -3.23 -21.39 24.86
C GLU A 34 -2.31 -21.70 23.68
N ALA A 35 -2.02 -20.72 22.82
CA ALA A 35 -1.08 -20.91 21.70
C ALA A 35 0.35 -21.22 22.20
N ALA A 36 0.86 -20.45 23.16
CA ALA A 36 2.17 -20.69 23.77
C ALA A 36 2.21 -22.06 24.49
N GLN A 37 1.17 -22.42 25.22
CA GLN A 37 1.10 -23.73 25.89
C GLN A 37 1.02 -24.88 24.89
N ALA A 38 0.26 -24.73 23.80
CA ALA A 38 0.16 -25.72 22.73
C ALA A 38 1.53 -25.93 22.04
N ALA A 39 2.29 -24.86 21.81
CA ALA A 39 3.66 -24.94 21.30
C ALA A 39 4.58 -25.75 22.24
N LEU A 40 4.54 -25.48 23.55
CA LEU A 40 5.32 -26.25 24.54
C LEU A 40 4.87 -27.72 24.60
N ASP A 41 3.57 -27.98 24.55
CA ASP A 41 3.01 -29.34 24.56
C ASP A 41 3.38 -30.11 23.28
N ALA A 42 3.56 -29.40 22.16
CA ALA A 42 4.11 -29.93 20.90
C ALA A 42 5.64 -30.14 20.93
N GLY A 43 6.31 -29.77 22.03
CA GLY A 43 7.74 -29.95 22.24
C GLY A 43 8.62 -28.84 21.65
N LEU A 44 8.05 -27.68 21.31
CA LEU A 44 8.81 -26.51 20.88
C LEU A 44 9.54 -25.87 22.06
N SER A 45 10.55 -25.05 21.76
CA SER A 45 11.31 -24.29 22.74
C SER A 45 10.46 -23.21 23.41
N THR A 46 11.00 -22.60 24.46
CA THR A 46 10.35 -21.48 25.14
C THR A 46 10.24 -20.24 24.24
N GLU A 47 11.27 -19.96 23.47
CA GLU A 47 11.31 -18.84 22.51
C GLU A 47 10.30 -19.07 21.39
N ALA A 48 10.22 -20.30 20.85
CA ALA A 48 9.21 -20.67 19.87
C ALA A 48 7.78 -20.58 20.43
N ALA A 49 7.59 -20.91 21.71
CA ALA A 49 6.30 -20.76 22.38
C ALA A 49 5.93 -19.29 22.61
N ASP A 50 6.89 -18.42 22.91
CA ASP A 50 6.67 -16.98 23.06
C ASP A 50 6.27 -16.35 21.71
N ALA A 51 6.96 -16.70 20.62
CA ALA A 51 6.58 -16.29 19.27
C ALA A 51 5.15 -16.74 18.91
N ALA A 52 4.79 -18.00 19.22
CA ALA A 52 3.44 -18.52 19.01
C ALA A 52 2.39 -17.74 19.81
N GLY A 53 2.71 -17.38 21.06
CA GLY A 53 1.82 -16.61 21.92
C GLY A 53 1.61 -15.17 21.44
N LYS A 54 2.67 -14.51 20.95
CA LYS A 54 2.63 -13.15 20.39
C LYS A 54 1.74 -13.09 19.16
N ALA A 55 2.03 -13.90 18.13
CA ALA A 55 1.28 -13.90 16.88
C ALA A 55 -0.21 -14.23 17.08
N ALA A 56 -0.54 -15.18 17.97
CA ALA A 56 -1.94 -15.46 18.30
C ALA A 56 -2.62 -14.30 19.04
N GLY A 57 -1.88 -13.56 19.88
CA GLY A 57 -2.38 -12.36 20.53
C GLY A 57 -2.69 -11.24 19.55
N ASP A 58 -1.75 -10.98 18.64
CA ASP A 58 -1.88 -9.93 17.63
C ASP A 58 -3.07 -10.21 16.71
N ALA A 59 -3.26 -11.49 16.33
CA ALA A 59 -4.45 -11.92 15.60
C ALA A 59 -5.77 -11.55 16.29
N ILE A 60 -5.86 -11.78 17.60
CA ILE A 60 -7.06 -11.53 18.38
C ILE A 60 -7.28 -10.01 18.54
N ILE A 61 -6.20 -9.25 18.76
CA ILE A 61 -6.25 -7.79 18.83
C ILE A 61 -6.75 -7.22 17.51
N ALA A 62 -6.30 -7.78 16.38
CA ALA A 62 -6.77 -7.46 15.03
C ALA A 62 -8.19 -8.00 14.71
N GLY A 63 -8.92 -8.52 15.72
CA GLY A 63 -10.30 -9.00 15.56
C GLY A 63 -10.44 -10.28 14.73
N LYS A 64 -9.34 -11.00 14.46
CA LYS A 64 -9.39 -12.25 13.70
C LYS A 64 -10.02 -13.37 14.54
N SER A 65 -10.53 -14.40 13.85
CA SER A 65 -11.19 -15.51 14.53
C SER A 65 -10.19 -16.33 15.37
N PRO A 66 -10.65 -17.05 16.40
CA PRO A 66 -9.79 -17.92 17.20
C PRO A 66 -9.02 -18.97 16.35
N GLU A 67 -9.62 -19.43 15.25
CA GLU A 67 -8.97 -20.35 14.32
C GLU A 67 -7.80 -19.70 13.58
N VAL A 68 -7.98 -18.46 13.11
CA VAL A 68 -6.90 -17.68 12.48
C VAL A 68 -5.80 -17.39 13.48
N ALA A 69 -6.15 -17.01 14.71
CA ALA A 69 -5.20 -16.77 15.79
C ALA A 69 -4.37 -18.02 16.12
N ALA A 70 -5.00 -19.19 16.21
CA ALA A 70 -4.30 -20.44 16.45
C ALA A 70 -3.36 -20.81 15.29
N ALA A 71 -3.81 -20.61 14.05
CA ALA A 71 -2.99 -20.86 12.87
C ALA A 71 -1.76 -19.92 12.80
N ALA A 72 -1.95 -18.63 13.12
CA ALA A 72 -0.85 -17.66 13.20
C ALA A 72 0.16 -18.05 14.27
N GLY A 73 -0.31 -18.42 15.47
CA GLY A 73 0.56 -18.90 16.54
C GLY A 73 1.33 -20.19 16.18
N GLU A 74 0.67 -21.16 15.55
CA GLU A 74 1.34 -22.40 15.10
C GLU A 74 2.40 -22.12 14.03
N ALA A 75 2.12 -21.24 13.06
CA ALA A 75 3.06 -20.85 12.02
C ALA A 75 4.29 -20.15 12.63
N ALA A 76 4.07 -19.15 13.49
CA ALA A 76 5.11 -18.40 14.17
C ALA A 76 6.02 -19.32 15.01
N GLY A 77 5.43 -20.18 15.85
CA GLY A 77 6.20 -21.07 16.71
C GLY A 77 7.04 -22.08 15.92
N LYS A 78 6.52 -22.64 14.82
CA LYS A 78 7.29 -23.54 13.95
C LYS A 78 8.43 -22.82 13.23
N ALA A 79 8.19 -21.60 12.75
CA ALA A 79 9.21 -20.81 12.08
C ALA A 79 10.36 -20.45 13.06
N ALA A 80 10.02 -19.96 14.24
CA ALA A 80 10.98 -19.67 15.31
C ALA A 80 11.78 -20.93 15.72
N GLN A 81 11.12 -22.08 15.92
CA GLN A 81 11.82 -23.32 16.24
C GLN A 81 12.79 -23.73 15.12
N LYS A 82 12.36 -23.62 13.85
CA LYS A 82 13.21 -23.95 12.70
C LYS A 82 14.43 -23.03 12.62
N ALA A 83 14.27 -21.74 12.94
CA ALA A 83 15.37 -20.78 13.02
C ALA A 83 16.36 -21.14 14.14
N LEU A 84 15.87 -21.53 15.32
CA LEU A 84 16.71 -22.01 16.43
C LEU A 84 17.48 -23.28 16.07
N ASP A 85 16.81 -24.25 15.44
CA ASP A 85 17.44 -25.50 15.00
C ASP A 85 18.51 -25.25 13.93
N ALA A 86 18.37 -24.17 13.15
CA ALA A 86 19.36 -23.70 12.19
C ALA A 86 20.50 -22.89 12.84
N GLY A 87 20.44 -22.61 14.14
CA GLY A 87 21.47 -21.91 14.89
C GLY A 87 21.49 -20.40 14.67
N LEU A 88 20.35 -19.79 14.31
CA LEU A 88 20.24 -18.34 14.14
C LEU A 88 20.25 -17.62 15.50
N SER A 89 20.53 -16.32 15.48
CA SER A 89 20.50 -15.43 16.64
C SER A 89 19.08 -15.29 17.21
N PRO A 90 18.91 -14.85 18.46
CA PRO A 90 17.59 -14.55 19.03
C PRO A 90 16.79 -13.56 18.17
N ASP A 91 17.40 -12.46 17.72
CA ASP A 91 16.71 -11.45 16.91
C ASP A 91 16.24 -12.05 15.56
N ALA A 92 17.06 -12.90 14.93
CA ALA A 92 16.69 -13.61 13.71
C ALA A 92 15.60 -14.68 13.93
N VAL A 93 15.52 -15.26 15.13
CA VAL A 93 14.45 -16.21 15.50
C VAL A 93 13.13 -15.48 15.69
N ASP A 94 13.17 -14.31 16.33
CA ASP A 94 11.99 -13.47 16.54
C ASP A 94 11.43 -12.98 15.19
N ALA A 95 12.30 -12.44 14.32
CA ALA A 95 11.91 -12.04 12.96
C ALA A 95 11.29 -13.20 12.14
N ALA A 96 11.81 -14.42 12.28
CA ALA A 96 11.26 -15.60 11.61
C ALA A 96 9.84 -15.95 12.13
N GLY A 97 9.62 -15.83 13.43
CA GLY A 97 8.32 -16.09 14.04
C GLY A 97 7.28 -15.04 13.63
N GLU A 98 7.67 -13.77 13.67
CA GLU A 98 6.82 -12.61 13.33
C GLU A 98 6.29 -12.70 11.90
N ALA A 99 7.19 -12.77 10.91
CA ALA A 99 6.81 -12.82 9.50
C ALA A 99 5.92 -14.04 9.15
N ALA A 100 6.13 -15.18 9.82
CA ALA A 100 5.28 -16.35 9.62
C ALA A 100 3.87 -16.17 10.23
N GLY A 101 3.77 -15.51 11.38
CA GLY A 101 2.49 -15.15 11.99
C GLY A 101 1.71 -14.18 11.12
N GLU A 102 2.37 -13.11 10.68
CA GLU A 102 1.80 -12.07 9.81
C GLU A 102 1.30 -12.62 8.48
N ALA A 103 2.02 -13.53 7.86
CA ALA A 103 1.58 -14.17 6.62
C ALA A 103 0.21 -14.86 6.78
N ILE A 104 -0.07 -15.49 7.92
CA ILE A 104 -1.39 -16.09 8.20
C ILE A 104 -2.44 -15.01 8.42
N LEU A 105 -2.09 -13.90 9.09
CA LEU A 105 -2.99 -12.76 9.28
C LEU A 105 -3.37 -12.10 7.96
N ALA A 106 -2.43 -12.07 7.02
CA ALA A 106 -2.62 -11.67 5.63
C ALA A 106 -3.31 -12.74 4.76
N GLY A 107 -3.88 -13.79 5.37
CA GLY A 107 -4.65 -14.82 4.68
C GLY A 107 -3.83 -15.77 3.80
N LYS A 108 -2.49 -15.78 3.93
CA LYS A 108 -1.62 -16.62 3.13
C LYS A 108 -1.60 -18.06 3.67
N SER A 109 -1.18 -18.99 2.82
CA SER A 109 -1.11 -20.40 3.19
C SER A 109 0.03 -20.68 4.19
N PRO A 110 -0.04 -21.77 4.96
CA PRO A 110 1.05 -22.18 5.84
C PRO A 110 2.40 -22.35 5.14
N GLU A 111 2.41 -22.72 3.85
CA GLU A 111 3.62 -22.82 3.04
C GLU A 111 4.24 -21.45 2.77
N VAL A 112 3.42 -20.45 2.43
CA VAL A 112 3.87 -19.06 2.25
C VAL A 112 4.36 -18.49 3.58
N ALA A 113 3.64 -18.74 4.68
CA ALA A 113 4.07 -18.34 6.02
C ALA A 113 5.43 -18.92 6.43
N ALA A 114 5.66 -20.21 6.16
CA ALA A 114 6.95 -20.83 6.44
C ALA A 114 8.09 -20.26 5.57
N ALA A 115 7.78 -19.88 4.31
CA ALA A 115 8.75 -19.24 3.42
C ALA A 115 9.06 -17.81 3.89
N ALA A 116 8.05 -17.04 4.34
CA ALA A 116 8.21 -15.70 4.88
C ALA A 116 9.10 -15.73 6.13
N GLY A 117 8.82 -16.61 7.09
CA GLY A 117 9.65 -16.77 8.28
C GLY A 117 11.09 -17.20 7.98
N GLU A 118 11.31 -18.09 7.00
CA GLU A 118 12.66 -18.47 6.58
C GLU A 118 13.43 -17.31 5.92
N ALA A 119 12.76 -16.51 5.09
CA ALA A 119 13.35 -15.34 4.45
C ALA A 119 13.72 -14.28 5.49
N ALA A 120 12.80 -13.95 6.39
CA ALA A 120 12.98 -12.98 7.47
C ALA A 120 14.16 -13.35 8.38
N GLY A 121 14.18 -14.57 8.93
CA GLY A 121 15.26 -14.98 9.83
C GLY A 121 16.63 -15.01 9.15
N LYS A 122 16.70 -15.40 7.88
CA LYS A 122 17.97 -15.36 7.12
C LYS A 122 18.44 -13.93 6.84
N ALA A 123 17.52 -13.01 6.52
CA ALA A 123 17.85 -11.62 6.27
C ALA A 123 18.37 -10.94 7.54
N ALA A 124 17.66 -11.10 8.66
CA ALA A 124 18.08 -10.60 9.97
C ALA A 124 19.43 -11.16 10.40
N GLN A 125 19.64 -12.49 10.29
CA GLN A 125 20.94 -13.08 10.62
C GLN A 125 22.05 -12.53 9.74
N LYS A 126 21.82 -12.37 8.43
CA LYS A 126 22.81 -11.83 7.52
C LYS A 126 23.20 -10.40 7.90
N ALA A 127 22.24 -9.55 8.27
CA ALA A 127 22.50 -8.19 8.72
C ALA A 127 23.42 -8.18 9.97
N LEU A 128 23.16 -9.06 10.94
CA LEU A 128 24.01 -9.21 12.13
C LEU A 128 25.40 -9.74 11.80
N ASP A 129 25.50 -10.73 10.90
CA ASP A 129 26.78 -11.28 10.45
C ASP A 129 27.62 -10.24 9.69
N ASP A 130 26.97 -9.31 8.99
CA ASP A 130 27.58 -8.16 8.33
C ASP A 130 27.96 -7.03 9.32
N GLY A 131 27.66 -7.21 10.62
CA GLY A 131 28.03 -6.30 11.70
C GLY A 131 27.09 -5.11 11.88
N LEU A 132 25.87 -5.19 11.35
CA LEU A 132 24.84 -4.17 11.53
C LEU A 132 24.20 -4.27 12.94
N SER A 133 23.48 -3.22 13.32
CA SER A 133 22.76 -3.17 14.60
C SER A 133 21.58 -4.15 14.64
N PRO A 134 21.08 -4.50 15.85
CA PRO A 134 19.83 -5.24 16.00
C PRO A 134 18.64 -4.56 15.31
N ASP A 135 18.48 -3.23 15.45
CA ASP A 135 17.40 -2.50 14.78
C ASP A 135 17.48 -2.62 13.25
N ALA A 136 18.69 -2.61 12.68
CA ALA A 136 18.89 -2.86 11.25
C ALA A 136 18.63 -4.32 10.84
N ALA A 137 18.82 -5.27 11.75
CA ALA A 137 18.51 -6.68 11.52
C ALA A 137 17.01 -6.95 11.55
N ASP A 138 16.29 -6.29 12.46
CA ASP A 138 14.82 -6.34 12.54
C ASP A 138 14.21 -5.80 11.25
N ALA A 139 14.63 -4.61 10.80
CA ALA A 139 14.20 -4.03 9.51
C ALA A 139 14.49 -4.96 8.31
N ALA A 140 15.64 -5.66 8.31
CA ALA A 140 15.94 -6.67 7.28
C ALA A 140 14.96 -7.86 7.31
N GLY A 141 14.64 -8.34 8.51
CA GLY A 141 13.72 -9.45 8.72
C GLY A 141 12.32 -9.12 8.24
N GLU A 142 11.79 -7.99 8.67
CA GLU A 142 10.46 -7.50 8.31
C GLU A 142 10.30 -7.33 6.80
N ALA A 143 11.20 -6.57 6.16
CA ALA A 143 11.13 -6.33 4.72
C ALA A 143 11.24 -7.63 3.88
N ALA A 144 12.09 -8.57 4.29
CA ALA A 144 12.21 -9.86 3.61
C ALA A 144 10.96 -10.73 3.81
N GLY A 145 10.36 -10.71 5.00
CA GLY A 145 9.10 -11.40 5.28
C GLY A 145 7.95 -10.84 4.43
N ALA A 146 7.77 -9.51 4.46
CA ALA A 146 6.76 -8.78 3.70
C ALA A 146 6.87 -9.05 2.19
N ALA A 147 8.08 -9.09 1.63
CA ALA A 147 8.30 -9.41 0.23
C ALA A 147 7.73 -10.79 -0.17
N ILE A 148 7.91 -11.82 0.65
CA ILE A 148 7.36 -13.15 0.38
C ILE A 148 5.82 -13.14 0.49
N ILE A 149 5.27 -12.40 1.46
CA ILE A 149 3.82 -12.24 1.64
C ILE A 149 3.22 -11.56 0.40
N ALA A 150 3.94 -10.59 -0.18
CA ALA A 150 3.64 -9.91 -1.43
C ALA A 150 3.90 -10.78 -2.69
N GLY A 151 4.24 -12.06 -2.53
CA GLY A 151 4.41 -13.00 -3.64
C GLY A 151 5.74 -12.88 -4.39
N LYS A 152 6.71 -12.12 -3.86
CA LYS A 152 8.04 -11.99 -4.45
C LYS A 152 8.87 -13.25 -4.24
N THR A 153 9.90 -13.40 -5.06
CA THR A 153 10.85 -14.51 -4.95
C THR A 153 11.76 -14.33 -3.73
N ALA A 154 12.38 -15.43 -3.28
CA ALA A 154 13.37 -15.37 -2.20
C ALA A 154 14.58 -14.46 -2.50
N ALA A 155 14.92 -14.26 -3.77
CA ALA A 155 16.00 -13.36 -4.17
C ALA A 155 15.59 -11.90 -4.02
N GLU A 156 14.37 -11.55 -4.44
CA GLU A 156 13.79 -10.22 -4.26
C GLU A 156 13.57 -9.90 -2.78
N ALA A 157 13.09 -10.88 -1.99
CA ALA A 157 12.97 -10.74 -0.54
C ALA A 157 14.31 -10.45 0.15
N ALA A 158 15.38 -11.15 -0.25
CA ALA A 158 16.72 -10.86 0.28
C ALA A 158 17.22 -9.46 -0.12
N ALA A 159 16.89 -8.99 -1.33
CA ALA A 159 17.23 -7.64 -1.77
C ALA A 159 16.46 -6.58 -0.97
N ALA A 160 15.17 -6.80 -0.70
CA ALA A 160 14.37 -5.92 0.15
C ALA A 160 14.95 -5.84 1.57
N GLY A 161 15.27 -6.99 2.18
CA GLY A 161 15.91 -7.02 3.50
C GLY A 161 17.28 -6.30 3.53
N GLU A 162 18.11 -6.49 2.50
CA GLU A 162 19.40 -5.79 2.41
C GLU A 162 19.23 -4.27 2.28
N ALA A 163 18.29 -3.81 1.46
CA ALA A 163 17.98 -2.38 1.32
C ALA A 163 17.50 -1.78 2.64
N ALA A 164 16.54 -2.44 3.31
CA ALA A 164 16.00 -2.01 4.59
C ALA A 164 17.09 -1.90 5.68
N SER A 165 17.91 -2.94 5.87
CA SER A 165 18.98 -2.91 6.88
C SER A 165 20.02 -1.81 6.64
N LYS A 166 20.35 -1.53 5.38
CA LYS A 166 21.32 -0.49 5.02
C LYS A 166 20.74 0.90 5.28
N ALA A 167 19.47 1.11 4.95
CA ALA A 167 18.79 2.37 5.20
C ALA A 167 18.67 2.63 6.72
N ALA A 168 18.21 1.65 7.49
CA ALA A 168 18.10 1.73 8.94
C ALA A 168 19.48 1.97 9.60
N GLN A 169 20.50 1.19 9.23
CA GLN A 169 21.85 1.38 9.79
C GLN A 169 22.41 2.76 9.44
N LYS A 170 22.23 3.22 8.19
CA LYS A 170 22.69 4.56 7.80
C LYS A 170 21.99 5.64 8.63
N ALA A 171 20.70 5.50 8.89
CA ALA A 171 19.97 6.45 9.72
C ALA A 171 20.53 6.51 11.16
N LEU A 172 20.83 5.36 11.76
CA LEU A 172 21.48 5.30 13.08
C LEU A 172 22.88 5.92 13.07
N ASP A 173 23.68 5.64 12.03
CA ASP A 173 25.03 6.20 11.87
C ASP A 173 24.99 7.72 11.69
N ASP A 174 23.94 8.24 11.05
CA ASP A 174 23.66 9.68 10.89
C ASP A 174 23.07 10.31 12.18
N GLY A 175 22.87 9.51 13.23
CA GLY A 175 22.44 9.98 14.56
C GLY A 175 20.93 10.14 14.72
N LEU A 176 20.12 9.55 13.84
CA LEU A 176 18.67 9.49 14.00
C LEU A 176 18.28 8.47 15.09
N SER A 177 17.06 8.59 15.61
CA SER A 177 16.52 7.68 16.62
C SER A 177 16.20 6.29 16.03
N PRO A 178 16.05 5.24 16.87
CA PRO A 178 15.58 3.94 16.41
C PRO A 178 14.26 4.00 15.66
N ASP A 179 13.27 4.76 16.14
CA ASP A 179 11.97 4.91 15.46
C ASP A 179 12.13 5.54 14.05
N ALA A 180 13.04 6.50 13.90
CA ALA A 180 13.34 7.08 12.59
C ALA A 180 14.17 6.15 11.68
N ALA A 181 15.01 5.29 12.26
CA ALA A 181 15.75 4.28 11.52
C ALA A 181 14.83 3.16 11.01
N ASP A 182 13.83 2.80 11.81
CA ASP A 182 12.77 1.86 11.44
C ASP A 182 11.99 2.35 10.23
N ALA A 183 11.47 3.59 10.28
CA ALA A 183 10.79 4.23 9.15
C ALA A 183 11.67 4.26 7.87
N ALA A 184 12.97 4.54 8.01
CA ALA A 184 13.92 4.51 6.89
C ALA A 184 14.08 3.10 6.30
N GLY A 185 14.18 2.08 7.16
CA GLY A 185 14.28 0.68 6.77
C GLY A 185 13.03 0.19 6.07
N LYS A 186 11.86 0.42 6.66
CA LYS A 186 10.56 0.03 6.13
C LYS A 186 10.32 0.58 4.73
N VAL A 187 10.45 1.90 4.54
CA VAL A 187 10.25 2.55 3.22
C VAL A 187 11.24 2.02 2.18
N ALA A 188 12.51 1.82 2.53
CA ALA A 188 13.48 1.27 1.59
C ALA A 188 13.16 -0.18 1.20
N GLY A 189 12.70 -1.00 2.15
CA GLY A 189 12.22 -2.36 1.88
C GLY A 189 11.02 -2.37 0.95
N ASP A 190 10.00 -1.58 1.29
CA ASP A 190 8.75 -1.45 0.53
C ASP A 190 9.02 -1.00 -0.92
N ALA A 191 9.94 -0.05 -1.13
CA ALA A 191 10.35 0.39 -2.47
C ALA A 191 10.95 -0.75 -3.33
N ILE A 192 11.76 -1.63 -2.75
CA ILE A 192 12.28 -2.80 -3.50
C ILE A 192 11.15 -3.77 -3.84
N ILE A 193 10.21 -3.97 -2.91
CA ILE A 193 9.03 -4.83 -3.14
C ILE A 193 8.19 -4.26 -4.29
N ALA A 194 8.06 -2.93 -4.37
CA ALA A 194 7.40 -2.24 -5.48
C ALA A 194 8.22 -2.23 -6.79
N GLY A 195 9.43 -2.79 -6.82
CA GLY A 195 10.24 -2.95 -8.04
C GLY A 195 11.19 -1.80 -8.35
N TYR A 196 11.35 -0.85 -7.43
CA TYR A 196 12.31 0.24 -7.58
C TYR A 196 13.76 -0.24 -7.41
N THR A 197 14.68 0.55 -7.97
CA THR A 197 16.12 0.27 -7.84
C THR A 197 16.63 0.46 -6.42
N PRO A 198 17.72 -0.22 -6.01
CA PRO A 198 18.35 0.01 -4.70
C PRO A 198 18.71 1.46 -4.43
N GLU A 199 19.12 2.21 -5.45
CA GLU A 199 19.44 3.63 -5.33
C GLU A 199 18.19 4.48 -5.03
N GLN A 200 17.05 4.20 -5.69
CA GLN A 200 15.78 4.88 -5.42
C GLN A 200 15.25 4.53 -4.03
N ALA A 201 15.28 3.25 -3.66
CA ALA A 201 14.89 2.77 -2.34
C ALA A 201 15.71 3.43 -1.21
N ALA A 202 17.03 3.55 -1.39
CA ALA A 202 17.89 4.22 -0.42
C ALA A 202 17.59 5.72 -0.28
N ALA A 203 17.29 6.40 -1.40
CA ALA A 203 16.90 7.81 -1.36
C ALA A 203 15.55 8.02 -0.64
N ALA A 204 14.58 7.14 -0.90
CA ALA A 204 13.28 7.16 -0.21
C ALA A 204 13.44 6.89 1.29
N GLY A 205 14.21 5.86 1.67
CA GLY A 205 14.51 5.57 3.07
C GLY A 205 15.20 6.73 3.80
N GLU A 206 16.15 7.41 3.15
CA GLU A 206 16.80 8.59 3.75
C GLU A 206 15.82 9.75 3.97
N ALA A 207 14.90 9.99 3.03
CA ALA A 207 13.86 11.00 3.18
C ALA A 207 12.89 10.64 4.31
N ALA A 208 12.46 9.38 4.37
CA ALA A 208 11.57 8.86 5.40
C ALA A 208 12.15 9.02 6.80
N GLY A 209 13.38 8.55 7.03
CA GLY A 209 14.02 8.66 8.35
C GLY A 209 14.19 10.11 8.80
N LYS A 210 14.56 11.02 7.89
CA LYS A 210 14.68 12.45 8.22
C LYS A 210 13.34 13.09 8.57
N ALA A 211 12.28 12.74 7.83
CA ALA A 211 10.94 13.25 8.09
C ALA A 211 10.40 12.74 9.44
N ALA A 212 10.54 11.44 9.71
CA ALA A 212 10.17 10.82 10.98
C ALA A 212 10.93 11.44 12.16
N GLN A 213 12.26 11.60 12.06
CA GLN A 213 13.04 12.25 13.11
C GLN A 213 12.62 13.69 13.34
N LYS A 214 12.33 14.45 12.27
CA LYS A 214 11.84 15.81 12.42
C LYS A 214 10.49 15.85 13.15
N ALA A 215 9.58 14.93 12.84
CA ALA A 215 8.30 14.80 13.53
C ALA A 215 8.50 14.53 15.03
N LEU A 216 9.41 13.63 15.39
CA LEU A 216 9.75 13.33 16.79
C LEU A 216 10.38 14.53 17.50
N ASP A 217 11.30 15.24 16.84
CA ASP A 217 11.94 16.45 17.37
C ASP A 217 10.91 17.58 17.60
N ASP A 218 9.87 17.64 16.75
CA ASP A 218 8.73 18.56 16.87
C ASP A 218 7.72 18.10 17.96
N GLY A 219 7.97 16.96 18.62
CA GLY A 219 7.20 16.44 19.73
C GLY A 219 5.95 15.64 19.34
N LEU A 220 5.89 15.17 18.09
CA LEU A 220 4.83 14.26 17.63
C LEU A 220 5.05 12.84 18.18
N SER A 221 3.98 12.03 18.18
CA SER A 221 4.04 10.62 18.58
C SER A 221 4.81 9.76 17.57
N PRO A 222 5.28 8.57 17.96
CA PRO A 222 5.87 7.61 17.02
C PRO A 222 4.95 7.27 15.84
N ASP A 223 3.67 7.01 16.09
CA ASP A 223 2.68 6.75 15.03
C ASP A 223 2.60 7.92 14.02
N ALA A 224 2.61 9.16 14.51
CA ALA A 224 2.63 10.35 13.64
C ALA A 224 3.98 10.55 12.92
N ALA A 225 5.08 10.10 13.51
CA ALA A 225 6.40 10.13 12.88
C ALA A 225 6.52 9.09 11.77
N ASP A 226 5.93 7.91 11.95
CA ASP A 226 5.86 6.89 10.89
C ASP A 226 5.07 7.40 9.69
N ALA A 227 3.89 7.98 9.92
CA ALA A 227 3.11 8.61 8.85
C ALA A 227 3.90 9.71 8.10
N ALA A 228 4.68 10.53 8.82
CA ALA A 228 5.56 11.53 8.20
C ALA A 228 6.67 10.89 7.36
N GLY A 229 7.27 9.82 7.87
CA GLY A 229 8.31 9.04 7.19
C GLY A 229 7.80 8.39 5.91
N LYS A 230 6.70 7.64 6.01
CA LYS A 230 6.05 6.96 4.88
C LYS A 230 5.75 7.93 3.73
N VAL A 231 5.00 9.00 4.00
CA VAL A 231 4.63 9.99 2.97
C VAL A 231 5.85 10.65 2.32
N ALA A 232 6.88 10.99 3.10
CA ALA A 232 8.10 11.56 2.52
C ALA A 232 8.87 10.55 1.65
N GLY A 233 8.89 9.29 2.06
CA GLY A 233 9.44 8.18 1.27
C GLY A 233 8.71 8.00 -0.06
N ASP A 234 7.40 7.84 0.01
CA ASP A 234 6.50 7.65 -1.13
C ASP A 234 6.63 8.83 -2.13
N ALA A 235 6.77 10.06 -1.63
CA ALA A 235 6.98 11.23 -2.47
C ALA A 235 8.31 11.17 -3.28
N ILE A 236 9.40 10.67 -2.70
CA ILE A 236 10.66 10.48 -3.45
C ILE A 236 10.49 9.43 -4.54
N ILE A 237 9.78 8.35 -4.22
CA ILE A 237 9.47 7.28 -5.17
C ILE A 237 8.64 7.81 -6.35
N ALA A 238 7.69 8.70 -6.06
CA ALA A 238 6.90 9.41 -7.06
C ALA A 238 7.65 10.54 -7.80
N GLY A 239 8.97 10.70 -7.57
CA GLY A 239 9.82 11.61 -8.33
C GLY A 239 9.86 13.06 -7.83
N TYR A 240 9.26 13.35 -6.67
CA TYR A 240 9.33 14.68 -6.06
C TYR A 240 10.71 14.97 -5.48
N THR A 241 11.05 16.26 -5.32
CA THR A 241 12.33 16.63 -4.71
C THR A 241 12.34 16.35 -3.21
N PRO A 242 13.53 16.19 -2.58
CA PRO A 242 13.64 16.02 -1.13
C PRO A 242 12.95 17.12 -0.31
N GLU A 243 12.94 18.37 -0.80
CA GLU A 243 12.26 19.47 -0.13
C GLU A 243 10.73 19.34 -0.20
N GLN A 244 10.19 18.90 -1.34
CA GLN A 244 8.75 18.64 -1.50
C GLN A 244 8.31 17.46 -0.64
N ALA A 245 9.08 16.36 -0.68
CA ALA A 245 8.87 15.18 0.14
C ALA A 245 8.88 15.52 1.64
N ALA A 246 9.84 16.31 2.11
CA ALA A 246 9.90 16.74 3.51
C ALA A 246 8.70 17.62 3.91
N ALA A 247 8.24 18.49 3.02
CA ALA A 247 7.05 19.32 3.27
C ALA A 247 5.77 18.47 3.36
N ALA A 248 5.63 17.48 2.48
CA ALA A 248 4.53 16.52 2.52
C ALA A 248 4.55 15.67 3.81
N GLY A 249 5.72 15.13 4.16
CA GLY A 249 5.90 14.38 5.41
C GLY A 249 5.58 15.21 6.66
N GLU A 250 5.97 16.49 6.71
CA GLU A 250 5.61 17.38 7.82
C GLU A 250 4.09 17.60 7.93
N ALA A 251 3.40 17.76 6.79
CA ALA A 251 1.95 17.89 6.77
C ALA A 251 1.25 16.60 7.23
N ALA A 252 1.74 15.45 6.76
CA ALA A 252 1.24 14.14 7.12
C ALA A 252 1.35 13.87 8.63
N GLY A 253 2.53 14.03 9.21
CA GLY A 253 2.72 13.80 10.65
C GLY A 253 1.85 14.71 11.52
N LYS A 254 1.68 15.99 11.14
CA LYS A 254 0.79 16.91 11.86
C LYS A 254 -0.68 16.51 11.76
N ALA A 255 -1.12 16.05 10.58
CA ALA A 255 -2.50 15.60 10.38
C ALA A 255 -2.79 14.31 11.15
N ALA A 256 -1.89 13.33 11.08
CA ALA A 256 -1.97 12.08 11.84
C ALA A 256 -2.00 12.35 13.36
N GLN A 257 -1.10 13.20 13.87
CA GLN A 257 -1.11 13.57 15.29
C GLN A 257 -2.42 14.24 15.70
N LYS A 258 -2.95 15.14 14.88
CA LYS A 258 -4.24 15.81 15.16
C LYS A 258 -5.39 14.82 15.20
N ALA A 259 -5.40 13.81 14.33
CA ALA A 259 -6.37 12.72 14.34
C ALA A 259 -6.28 11.88 15.63
N LEU A 260 -5.07 11.50 16.03
CA LEU A 260 -4.83 10.76 17.28
C LEU A 260 -5.25 11.57 18.52
N ASP A 261 -4.92 12.86 18.55
CA ASP A 261 -5.32 13.77 19.64
C ASP A 261 -6.85 13.96 19.71
N ALA A 262 -7.54 13.83 18.57
CA ALA A 262 -9.00 13.82 18.48
C ALA A 262 -9.62 12.46 18.90
N GLY A 263 -8.79 11.46 19.21
CA GLY A 263 -9.21 10.14 19.65
C GLY A 263 -9.63 9.21 18.52
N LEU A 264 -9.20 9.49 17.28
CA LEU A 264 -9.39 8.56 16.17
C LEU A 264 -8.47 7.34 16.31
N SER A 265 -8.80 6.27 15.58
CA SER A 265 -7.98 5.06 15.48
C SER A 265 -6.66 5.34 14.74
N PRO A 266 -5.64 4.48 14.92
CA PRO A 266 -4.41 4.52 14.12
C PRO A 266 -4.69 4.51 12.62
N GLU A 267 -5.58 3.63 12.15
CA GLU A 267 -5.93 3.51 10.73
C GLU A 267 -6.55 4.80 10.18
N ALA A 268 -7.36 5.49 10.99
CA ALA A 268 -7.89 6.80 10.64
C ALA A 268 -6.85 7.93 10.71
N ALA A 269 -5.83 7.80 11.56
CA ALA A 269 -4.72 8.75 11.62
C ALA A 269 -3.79 8.60 10.42
N ASP A 270 -3.54 7.37 9.95
CA ASP A 270 -2.77 7.10 8.74
C ASP A 270 -3.46 7.72 7.52
N ALA A 271 -4.77 7.46 7.34
CA ALA A 271 -5.55 8.07 6.27
C ALA A 271 -5.54 9.62 6.32
N ALA A 272 -5.52 10.21 7.53
CA ALA A 272 -5.39 11.65 7.69
C ALA A 272 -4.00 12.16 7.28
N GLY A 273 -2.95 11.40 7.60
CA GLY A 273 -1.58 11.70 7.24
C GLY A 273 -1.37 11.66 5.73
N GLU A 274 -1.77 10.57 5.08
CA GLU A 274 -1.63 10.36 3.64
C GLU A 274 -2.32 11.48 2.84
N ALA A 275 -3.61 11.72 3.08
CA ALA A 275 -4.36 12.76 2.37
C ALA A 275 -3.78 14.18 2.57
N ALA A 276 -3.23 14.49 3.74
CA ALA A 276 -2.57 15.78 3.98
C ALA A 276 -1.24 15.89 3.22
N GLY A 277 -0.47 14.80 3.16
CA GLY A 277 0.76 14.70 2.39
C GLY A 277 0.51 14.91 0.90
N GLU A 278 -0.43 14.14 0.34
CA GLU A 278 -0.83 14.22 -1.07
C GLU A 278 -1.34 15.61 -1.45
N ALA A 279 -2.12 16.25 -0.58
CA ALA A 279 -2.58 17.61 -0.82
C ALA A 279 -1.41 18.59 -0.99
N VAL A 280 -0.35 18.48 -0.18
CA VAL A 280 0.85 19.32 -0.34
C VAL A 280 1.55 19.04 -1.67
N LEU A 281 1.69 17.78 -2.06
CA LEU A 281 2.28 17.39 -3.34
C LEU A 281 1.44 17.90 -4.53
N ALA A 282 0.12 17.92 -4.39
CA ALA A 282 -0.82 18.53 -5.33
C ALA A 282 -0.84 20.08 -5.29
N GLY A 283 0.13 20.71 -4.62
CA GLY A 283 0.31 22.16 -4.58
C GLY A 283 -0.70 22.91 -3.71
N LYS A 284 -1.39 22.23 -2.79
CA LYS A 284 -2.34 22.86 -1.87
C LYS A 284 -1.64 23.62 -0.75
N SER A 285 -2.33 24.61 -0.21
CA SER A 285 -1.87 25.33 0.98
C SER A 285 -1.86 24.41 2.21
N PRO A 286 -1.05 24.73 3.25
CA PRO A 286 -1.06 23.97 4.50
C PRO A 286 -2.46 23.86 5.15
N GLU A 287 -3.28 24.90 5.03
CA GLU A 287 -4.66 24.88 5.54
C GLU A 287 -5.57 23.92 4.76
N GLU A 288 -5.42 23.87 3.43
CA GLU A 288 -6.17 22.92 2.58
C GLU A 288 -5.70 21.48 2.81
N ALA A 289 -4.39 21.26 2.96
CA ALA A 289 -3.83 19.95 3.30
C ALA A 289 -4.34 19.44 4.66
N ALA A 290 -4.36 20.30 5.68
CA ALA A 290 -4.94 19.95 6.97
C ALA A 290 -6.44 19.66 6.89
N ALA A 291 -7.19 20.32 5.99
CA ALA A 291 -8.60 20.04 5.75
C ALA A 291 -8.81 18.70 5.02
N ALA A 292 -7.94 18.35 4.08
CA ALA A 292 -7.96 17.04 3.40
C ALA A 292 -7.70 15.92 4.41
N GLY A 293 -6.67 16.04 5.24
CA GLY A 293 -6.38 15.07 6.31
C GLY A 293 -7.52 14.94 7.33
N GLU A 294 -8.15 16.05 7.75
CA GLU A 294 -9.31 16.01 8.65
C GLU A 294 -10.51 15.28 8.02
N ALA A 295 -10.78 15.52 6.74
CA ALA A 295 -11.86 14.84 6.02
C ALA A 295 -11.59 13.34 5.89
N ALA A 296 -10.36 12.96 5.51
CA ALA A 296 -9.95 11.57 5.34
C ALA A 296 -10.04 10.79 6.66
N GLY A 297 -9.40 11.27 7.73
CA GLY A 297 -9.43 10.57 9.01
C GLY A 297 -10.84 10.45 9.59
N THR A 298 -11.68 11.49 9.43
CA THR A 298 -13.08 11.43 9.88
C THR A 298 -13.88 10.40 9.10
N ALA A 299 -13.68 10.31 7.78
CA ALA A 299 -14.39 9.35 6.93
C ALA A 299 -13.95 7.91 7.23
N ALA A 300 -12.65 7.66 7.36
CA ALA A 300 -12.09 6.36 7.73
C ALA A 300 -12.60 5.91 9.11
N GLN A 301 -12.54 6.78 10.14
CA GLN A 301 -13.07 6.43 11.46
C GLN A 301 -14.56 6.11 11.40
N LYS A 302 -15.34 6.90 10.66
CA LYS A 302 -16.77 6.65 10.53
C LYS A 302 -17.07 5.30 9.87
N ALA A 303 -16.29 4.92 8.86
CA ALA A 303 -16.41 3.61 8.21
C ALA A 303 -16.16 2.46 9.21
N LEU A 304 -15.11 2.57 10.03
CA LEU A 304 -14.82 1.60 11.10
C LEU A 304 -15.94 1.54 12.14
N ASP A 305 -16.44 2.70 12.58
CA ASP A 305 -17.54 2.79 13.54
C ASP A 305 -18.85 2.19 12.99
N ASP A 306 -19.06 2.28 11.67
CA ASP A 306 -20.18 1.65 10.96
C ASP A 306 -19.96 0.13 10.73
N GLY A 307 -18.83 -0.42 11.18
CA GLY A 307 -18.50 -1.84 11.13
C GLY A 307 -17.96 -2.31 9.79
N LEU A 308 -17.43 -1.41 8.96
CA LEU A 308 -16.70 -1.78 7.75
C LEU A 308 -15.31 -2.31 8.10
N SER A 309 -14.72 -3.05 7.16
CA SER A 309 -13.34 -3.54 7.26
C SER A 309 -12.32 -2.40 7.25
N PRO A 310 -11.09 -2.62 7.76
CA PRO A 310 -10.00 -1.65 7.64
C PRO A 310 -9.73 -1.24 6.19
N GLU A 311 -9.77 -2.17 5.24
CA GLU A 311 -9.57 -1.92 3.81
C GLU A 311 -10.66 -0.98 3.26
N ALA A 312 -11.93 -1.24 3.61
CA ALA A 312 -13.03 -0.36 3.25
C ALA A 312 -12.97 1.02 3.94
N ALA A 313 -12.37 1.10 5.13
CA ALA A 313 -12.16 2.36 5.83
C ALA A 313 -11.05 3.20 5.19
N ALA A 314 -9.97 2.56 4.72
CA ALA A 314 -8.92 3.22 3.95
C ALA A 314 -9.49 3.87 2.69
N ALA A 315 -10.24 3.10 1.88
CA ALA A 315 -10.92 3.63 0.69
C ALA A 315 -11.89 4.79 0.99
N ALA A 316 -12.54 4.77 2.16
CA ALA A 316 -13.39 5.88 2.60
C ALA A 316 -12.59 7.14 2.93
N GLY A 317 -11.43 6.98 3.58
CA GLY A 317 -10.52 8.07 3.91
C GLY A 317 -9.95 8.73 2.66
N GLU A 318 -9.37 7.93 1.77
CA GLU A 318 -8.78 8.36 0.50
C GLU A 318 -9.77 9.19 -0.33
N ALA A 319 -10.95 8.64 -0.65
CA ALA A 319 -11.95 9.34 -1.45
C ALA A 319 -12.45 10.66 -0.81
N ALA A 320 -12.45 10.76 0.52
CA ALA A 320 -12.80 12.00 1.22
C ALA A 320 -11.66 13.03 1.15
N GLY A 321 -10.41 12.60 1.30
CA GLY A 321 -9.22 13.42 1.10
C GLY A 321 -9.18 13.99 -0.32
N ASP A 322 -9.30 13.13 -1.32
CA ASP A 322 -9.33 13.47 -2.74
C ASP A 322 -10.38 14.50 -3.10
N ALA A 323 -11.57 14.39 -2.50
CA ALA A 323 -12.62 15.36 -2.73
C ALA A 323 -12.20 16.77 -2.28
N ILE A 324 -11.51 16.91 -1.14
CA ILE A 324 -10.99 18.21 -0.69
C ILE A 324 -9.87 18.68 -1.60
N ILE A 325 -8.95 17.80 -2.00
CA ILE A 325 -7.87 18.10 -2.95
C ILE A 325 -8.47 18.59 -4.30
N ALA A 326 -9.57 17.98 -4.75
CA ALA A 326 -10.34 18.40 -5.92
C ALA A 326 -11.19 19.66 -5.71
N GLY A 327 -11.05 20.35 -4.58
CA GLY A 327 -11.73 21.61 -4.25
C GLY A 327 -13.22 21.45 -3.95
N LYS A 328 -13.67 20.27 -3.53
CA LYS A 328 -15.05 20.02 -3.11
C LYS A 328 -15.27 20.44 -1.67
N SER A 329 -16.55 20.59 -1.28
CA SER A 329 -16.90 20.92 0.09
C SER A 329 -16.76 19.70 1.02
N PRO A 330 -16.62 19.91 2.34
CA PRO A 330 -16.59 18.82 3.31
C PRO A 330 -17.79 17.87 3.23
N GLU A 331 -18.98 18.37 2.86
CA GLU A 331 -20.17 17.53 2.69
C GLU A 331 -20.05 16.59 1.48
N VAL A 332 -19.44 17.06 0.39
CA VAL A 332 -19.17 16.21 -0.80
C VAL A 332 -18.07 15.21 -0.47
N ALA A 333 -17.03 15.62 0.27
CA ALA A 333 -15.98 14.72 0.73
C ALA A 333 -16.52 13.58 1.60
N ALA A 334 -17.36 13.90 2.59
CA ALA A 334 -18.00 12.87 3.42
C ALA A 334 -18.88 11.92 2.60
N ALA A 335 -19.60 12.43 1.60
CA ALA A 335 -20.41 11.61 0.71
C ALA A 335 -19.55 10.71 -0.22
N ALA A 336 -18.40 11.21 -0.67
CA ALA A 336 -17.45 10.44 -1.47
C ALA A 336 -16.86 9.29 -0.64
N GLY A 337 -16.38 9.58 0.58
CA GLY A 337 -15.89 8.56 1.50
C GLY A 337 -16.93 7.51 1.86
N GLU A 338 -18.18 7.91 2.14
CA GLU A 338 -19.26 6.96 2.41
C GLU A 338 -19.57 6.06 1.20
N ALA A 339 -19.52 6.61 -0.01
CA ALA A 339 -19.74 5.83 -1.23
C ALA A 339 -18.60 4.84 -1.48
N ALA A 340 -17.36 5.29 -1.33
CA ALA A 340 -16.16 4.48 -1.52
C ALA A 340 -16.10 3.31 -0.53
N GLY A 341 -16.18 3.58 0.77
CA GLY A 341 -16.10 2.51 1.77
C GLY A 341 -17.21 1.47 1.64
N LYS A 342 -18.44 1.88 1.30
CA LYS A 342 -19.53 0.92 1.04
C LYS A 342 -19.31 0.09 -0.22
N ALA A 343 -18.72 0.67 -1.26
CA ALA A 343 -18.43 -0.05 -2.50
C ALA A 343 -17.32 -1.09 -2.28
N ALA A 344 -16.23 -0.69 -1.62
CA ALA A 344 -15.13 -1.58 -1.23
C ALA A 344 -15.64 -2.73 -0.34
N GLN A 345 -16.38 -2.42 0.73
CA GLN A 345 -16.93 -3.48 1.61
C GLN A 345 -17.84 -4.44 0.84
N LYS A 346 -18.69 -3.92 -0.07
CA LYS A 346 -19.58 -4.76 -0.87
C LYS A 346 -18.79 -5.70 -1.80
N ALA A 347 -17.66 -5.25 -2.34
CA ALA A 347 -16.78 -6.10 -3.15
C ALA A 347 -16.18 -7.24 -2.31
N LEU A 348 -15.66 -6.92 -1.11
CA LEU A 348 -15.13 -7.92 -0.17
C LEU A 348 -16.20 -8.93 0.27
N ASP A 349 -17.40 -8.45 0.62
CA ASP A 349 -18.53 -9.30 0.99
C ASP A 349 -18.98 -10.22 -0.16
N ALA A 350 -18.74 -9.81 -1.41
CA ALA A 350 -18.99 -10.60 -2.61
C ALA A 350 -17.86 -11.61 -2.91
N GLY A 351 -16.81 -11.64 -2.09
CA GLY A 351 -15.66 -12.53 -2.24
C GLY A 351 -14.68 -12.10 -3.34
N LEU A 352 -14.67 -10.82 -3.71
CA LEU A 352 -13.62 -10.26 -4.56
C LEU A 352 -12.33 -10.03 -3.76
N SER A 353 -11.21 -9.86 -4.45
CA SER A 353 -9.92 -9.55 -3.83
C SER A 353 -9.90 -8.15 -3.23
N THR A 354 -8.85 -7.86 -2.46
CA THR A 354 -8.61 -6.52 -1.89
C THR A 354 -8.37 -5.51 -3.01
N GLU A 355 -7.56 -5.85 -4.02
CA GLU A 355 -7.30 -4.97 -5.17
C GLU A 355 -8.60 -4.66 -5.94
N ALA A 356 -9.50 -5.64 -6.08
CA ALA A 356 -10.81 -5.43 -6.67
C ALA A 356 -11.74 -4.57 -5.77
N ALA A 357 -11.57 -4.61 -4.46
CA ALA A 357 -12.30 -3.77 -3.53
C ALA A 357 -11.81 -2.33 -3.55
N ASP A 358 -10.50 -2.12 -3.68
CA ASP A 358 -9.88 -0.81 -3.80
C ASP A 358 -10.37 -0.10 -5.08
N ALA A 359 -10.29 -0.78 -6.23
CA ALA A 359 -10.85 -0.29 -7.50
C ALA A 359 -12.36 0.04 -7.41
N ALA A 360 -13.13 -0.74 -6.63
CA ALA A 360 -14.54 -0.46 -6.41
C ALA A 360 -14.77 0.80 -5.56
N GLY A 361 -13.96 0.99 -4.52
CA GLY A 361 -13.98 2.16 -3.65
C GLY A 361 -13.64 3.44 -4.41
N GLU A 362 -12.52 3.42 -5.12
CA GLU A 362 -12.00 4.56 -5.90
C GLU A 362 -13.03 5.04 -6.94
N ALA A 363 -13.56 4.13 -7.76
CA ALA A 363 -14.54 4.48 -8.78
C ALA A 363 -15.84 5.07 -8.19
N ALA A 364 -16.28 4.57 -7.03
CA ALA A 364 -17.45 5.11 -6.35
C ALA A 364 -17.19 6.51 -5.76
N GLY A 365 -16.02 6.72 -5.15
CA GLY A 365 -15.55 8.02 -4.68
C GLY A 365 -15.47 9.04 -5.81
N LYS A 366 -14.76 8.71 -6.89
CA LYS A 366 -14.59 9.51 -8.11
C LYS A 366 -15.93 9.92 -8.71
N ALA A 367 -16.92 9.03 -8.72
CA ALA A 367 -18.27 9.34 -9.19
C ALA A 367 -18.95 10.46 -8.37
N ILE A 368 -18.86 10.43 -7.04
CA ILE A 368 -19.42 11.49 -6.18
C ILE A 368 -18.67 12.81 -6.38
N ILE A 369 -17.34 12.76 -6.46
CA ILE A 369 -16.49 13.93 -6.75
C ILE A 369 -16.88 14.57 -8.10
N ALA A 370 -17.21 13.74 -9.10
CA ALA A 370 -17.74 14.14 -10.40
C ALA A 370 -19.21 14.60 -10.38
N GLY A 371 -19.83 14.69 -9.20
CA GLY A 371 -21.20 15.18 -9.01
C GLY A 371 -22.29 14.20 -9.41
N LYS A 372 -21.99 12.89 -9.46
CA LYS A 372 -22.97 11.84 -9.72
C LYS A 372 -23.76 11.49 -8.47
N SER A 373 -24.89 10.80 -8.65
CA SER A 373 -25.70 10.34 -7.53
C SER A 373 -25.08 9.12 -6.85
N PRO A 374 -25.44 8.81 -5.59
CA PRO A 374 -24.99 7.61 -4.90
C PRO A 374 -25.29 6.30 -5.66
N GLU A 375 -26.38 6.25 -6.42
CA GLU A 375 -26.73 5.08 -7.22
C GLU A 375 -25.77 4.89 -8.41
N VAL A 376 -25.34 5.98 -9.03
CA VAL A 376 -24.33 5.93 -10.10
C VAL A 376 -22.97 5.58 -9.53
N ALA A 377 -22.61 6.12 -8.36
CA ALA A 377 -21.38 5.78 -7.66
C ALA A 377 -21.31 4.28 -7.30
N ALA A 378 -22.38 3.73 -6.73
CA ALA A 378 -22.45 2.31 -6.42
C ALA A 378 -22.38 1.42 -7.69
N ALA A 379 -22.94 1.88 -8.81
CA ALA A 379 -22.84 1.18 -10.09
C ALA A 379 -21.43 1.26 -10.69
N ALA A 380 -20.74 2.39 -10.53
CA ALA A 380 -19.36 2.56 -10.96
C ALA A 380 -18.42 1.64 -10.17
N GLY A 381 -18.54 1.62 -8.83
CA GLY A 381 -17.77 0.71 -8.00
C GLY A 381 -18.05 -0.77 -8.29
N ASP A 382 -19.30 -1.15 -8.52
CA ASP A 382 -19.65 -2.54 -8.90
C ASP A 382 -19.07 -2.94 -10.25
N ALA A 383 -18.98 -2.01 -11.21
CA ALA A 383 -18.38 -2.27 -12.51
C ALA A 383 -16.84 -2.37 -12.42
N ALA A 384 -16.21 -1.44 -11.70
CA ALA A 384 -14.77 -1.38 -11.50
C ALA A 384 -14.24 -2.63 -10.78
N GLY A 385 -14.80 -2.98 -9.62
CA GLY A 385 -14.33 -4.15 -8.87
C GLY A 385 -14.51 -5.47 -9.62
N LYS A 386 -15.58 -5.62 -10.42
CA LYS A 386 -15.75 -6.81 -11.28
C LYS A 386 -14.76 -6.85 -12.43
N ALA A 387 -14.42 -5.71 -13.02
CA ALA A 387 -13.44 -5.64 -14.09
C ALA A 387 -12.03 -5.96 -13.57
N ALA A 388 -11.65 -5.37 -12.44
CA ALA A 388 -10.39 -5.65 -11.74
C ALA A 388 -10.28 -7.13 -11.35
N GLN A 389 -11.31 -7.70 -10.70
CA GLN A 389 -11.29 -9.13 -10.36
C GLN A 389 -11.15 -10.01 -11.60
N LYS A 390 -11.85 -9.68 -12.69
CA LYS A 390 -11.74 -10.45 -13.94
C LYS A 390 -10.32 -10.37 -14.52
N ALA A 391 -9.67 -9.21 -14.46
CA ALA A 391 -8.30 -9.04 -14.91
C ALA A 391 -7.32 -9.91 -14.07
N LEU A 392 -7.52 -9.97 -12.76
CA LEU A 392 -6.76 -10.86 -11.87
C LEU A 392 -6.98 -12.33 -12.21
N ASP A 393 -8.24 -12.74 -12.42
CA ASP A 393 -8.59 -14.12 -12.80
C ASP A 393 -8.00 -14.51 -14.16
N ASP A 394 -7.85 -13.54 -15.07
CA ASP A 394 -7.20 -13.70 -16.37
C ASP A 394 -5.65 -13.68 -16.28
N GLY A 395 -5.10 -13.47 -15.08
CA GLY A 395 -3.66 -13.49 -14.82
C GLY A 395 -2.91 -12.25 -15.32
N LEU A 396 -3.58 -11.11 -15.38
CA LEU A 396 -2.95 -9.84 -15.74
C LEU A 396 -2.09 -9.29 -14.59
N SER A 397 -1.15 -8.41 -14.94
CA SER A 397 -0.34 -7.63 -13.99
C SER A 397 -1.19 -6.68 -13.14
N PRO A 398 -0.70 -6.25 -11.96
CA PRO A 398 -1.39 -5.26 -11.12
C PRO A 398 -1.75 -3.98 -11.89
N GLU A 399 -0.83 -3.43 -12.69
CA GLU A 399 -1.06 -2.21 -13.45
C GLU A 399 -2.18 -2.39 -14.50
N ALA A 400 -2.26 -3.57 -15.11
CA ALA A 400 -3.35 -3.92 -16.02
C ALA A 400 -4.69 -4.17 -15.30
N VAL A 401 -4.67 -4.57 -14.03
CA VAL A 401 -5.86 -4.72 -13.19
C VAL A 401 -6.43 -3.36 -12.84
N ASP A 402 -5.58 -2.41 -12.46
CA ASP A 402 -5.97 -1.03 -12.14
C ASP A 402 -6.58 -0.36 -13.36
N ALA A 403 -5.90 -0.41 -14.51
CA ALA A 403 -6.41 0.13 -15.78
C ALA A 403 -7.78 -0.45 -16.17
N ALA A 404 -8.02 -1.74 -15.89
CA ALA A 404 -9.30 -2.39 -16.15
C ALA A 404 -10.42 -1.88 -15.22
N GLY A 405 -10.11 -1.74 -13.92
CA GLY A 405 -11.01 -1.19 -12.91
C GLY A 405 -11.41 0.25 -13.22
N GLU A 406 -10.42 1.13 -13.42
CA GLU A 406 -10.63 2.55 -13.67
C GLU A 406 -11.50 2.77 -14.92
N SER A 407 -11.14 2.15 -16.05
CA SER A 407 -11.87 2.32 -17.31
C SER A 407 -13.33 1.84 -17.23
N ALA A 408 -13.60 0.78 -16.46
CA ALA A 408 -14.96 0.31 -16.24
C ALA A 408 -15.76 1.28 -15.36
N GLY A 409 -15.15 1.80 -14.28
CA GLY A 409 -15.74 2.83 -13.44
C GLY A 409 -16.08 4.10 -14.24
N ASP A 410 -15.11 4.60 -15.01
CA ASP A 410 -15.23 5.82 -15.82
C ASP A 410 -16.31 5.71 -16.89
N ALA A 411 -16.50 4.53 -17.48
CA ALA A 411 -17.60 4.29 -18.41
C ALA A 411 -18.97 4.53 -17.75
N ILE A 412 -19.18 4.07 -16.51
CA ILE A 412 -20.43 4.30 -15.76
C ILE A 412 -20.57 5.78 -15.40
N ILE A 413 -19.48 6.42 -14.96
CA ILE A 413 -19.47 7.87 -14.65
C ILE A 413 -19.83 8.68 -15.89
N ALA A 414 -19.38 8.25 -17.07
CA ALA A 414 -19.72 8.81 -18.39
C ALA A 414 -21.14 8.44 -18.88
N GLY A 415 -21.92 7.73 -18.08
CA GLY A 415 -23.33 7.38 -18.35
C GLY A 415 -23.51 6.23 -19.34
N LYS A 416 -22.51 5.36 -19.48
CA LYS A 416 -22.60 4.15 -20.31
C LYS A 416 -23.25 2.99 -19.55
N SER A 417 -23.62 1.94 -20.26
CA SER A 417 -24.19 0.74 -19.65
C SER A 417 -23.11 -0.13 -19.02
N ALA A 418 -23.51 -1.06 -18.14
CA ALA A 418 -22.60 -2.03 -17.53
C ALA A 418 -21.88 -2.90 -18.57
N GLU A 419 -22.52 -3.22 -19.70
CA GLU A 419 -21.88 -3.98 -20.78
C GLU A 419 -20.77 -3.18 -21.47
N VAL A 420 -20.97 -1.87 -21.67
CA VAL A 420 -19.93 -0.99 -22.22
C VAL A 420 -18.80 -0.81 -21.21
N ALA A 421 -19.12 -0.69 -19.92
CA ALA A 421 -18.12 -0.60 -18.85
C ALA A 421 -17.23 -1.85 -18.78
N ALA A 422 -17.83 -3.05 -18.82
CA ALA A 422 -17.06 -4.30 -18.85
C ALA A 422 -16.17 -4.40 -20.09
N ALA A 423 -16.67 -3.98 -21.26
CA ALA A 423 -15.87 -3.96 -22.49
C ALA A 423 -14.74 -2.92 -22.45
N ALA A 424 -14.94 -1.77 -21.80
CA ALA A 424 -13.92 -0.75 -21.61
C ALA A 424 -12.81 -1.26 -20.69
N GLY A 425 -13.18 -1.84 -19.53
CA GLY A 425 -12.21 -2.45 -18.62
C GLY A 425 -11.41 -3.58 -19.26
N GLU A 426 -12.07 -4.47 -20.02
CA GLU A 426 -11.36 -5.54 -20.74
C GLU A 426 -10.38 -5.00 -21.79
N ALA A 427 -10.77 -3.95 -22.53
CA ALA A 427 -9.90 -3.33 -23.52
C ALA A 427 -8.69 -2.64 -22.86
N ALA A 428 -8.92 -1.92 -21.76
CA ALA A 428 -7.89 -1.22 -21.03
C ALA A 428 -6.85 -2.18 -20.43
N GLY A 429 -7.29 -3.17 -19.64
CA GLY A 429 -6.36 -4.12 -19.02
C GLY A 429 -5.55 -4.91 -20.04
N LYS A 430 -6.15 -5.31 -21.18
CA LYS A 430 -5.41 -5.98 -22.27
C LYS A 430 -4.39 -5.07 -22.94
N ALA A 431 -4.71 -3.79 -23.11
CA ALA A 431 -3.79 -2.84 -23.73
C ALA A 431 -2.60 -2.53 -22.81
N ALA A 432 -2.86 -2.31 -21.51
CA ALA A 432 -1.82 -2.14 -20.50
C ALA A 432 -0.91 -3.37 -20.42
N GLN A 433 -1.49 -4.58 -20.31
CA GLN A 433 -0.70 -5.81 -20.29
C GLN A 433 0.14 -5.96 -21.57
N ALA A 434 -0.42 -5.66 -22.74
CA ALA A 434 0.31 -5.76 -24.01
C ALA A 434 1.49 -4.77 -24.09
N ALA A 435 1.36 -3.60 -23.47
CA ALA A 435 2.46 -2.64 -23.35
C ALA A 435 3.60 -3.19 -22.47
N LEU A 436 3.27 -3.76 -21.31
CA LEU A 436 4.25 -4.37 -20.41
C LEU A 436 4.93 -5.59 -21.05
N ASP A 437 4.17 -6.46 -21.71
CA ASP A 437 4.71 -7.61 -22.46
C ASP A 437 5.65 -7.17 -23.60
N ALA A 438 5.43 -5.96 -24.14
CA ALA A 438 6.30 -5.34 -25.14
C ALA A 438 7.54 -4.65 -24.54
N GLY A 439 7.71 -4.69 -23.21
CA GLY A 439 8.82 -4.11 -22.48
C GLY A 439 8.73 -2.59 -22.32
N LEU A 440 7.52 -2.03 -22.36
CA LEU A 440 7.31 -0.62 -22.02
C LEU A 440 7.24 -0.44 -20.49
N SER A 441 7.42 0.79 -20.04
CA SER A 441 7.25 1.21 -18.64
C SER A 441 5.81 1.08 -18.16
N THR A 442 5.61 1.15 -16.85
CA THR A 442 4.31 1.18 -16.20
C THR A 442 3.52 2.43 -16.60
N GLU A 443 4.17 3.60 -16.67
CA GLU A 443 3.53 4.84 -17.13
C GLU A 443 3.05 4.72 -18.58
N ALA A 444 3.83 4.06 -19.44
CA ALA A 444 3.42 3.77 -20.80
C ALA A 444 2.28 2.74 -20.89
N ALA A 445 2.21 1.80 -19.94
CA ALA A 445 1.13 0.84 -19.85
C ALA A 445 -0.18 1.51 -19.41
N ASP A 446 -0.13 2.43 -18.46
CA ASP A 446 -1.28 3.23 -18.01
C ASP A 446 -1.85 4.07 -19.17
N ALA A 447 -0.97 4.79 -19.89
CA ALA A 447 -1.38 5.55 -21.07
C ALA A 447 -2.04 4.65 -22.14
N ALA A 448 -1.54 3.43 -22.34
CA ALA A 448 -2.12 2.46 -23.26
C ALA A 448 -3.51 1.97 -22.80
N GLY A 449 -3.64 1.63 -21.52
CA GLY A 449 -4.89 1.20 -20.89
C GLY A 449 -5.96 2.27 -21.01
N LYS A 450 -5.65 3.49 -20.56
CA LYS A 450 -6.57 4.64 -20.61
C LYS A 450 -7.06 4.93 -22.02
N ALA A 451 -6.16 5.02 -23.01
CA ALA A 451 -6.54 5.31 -24.39
C ALA A 451 -7.44 4.21 -25.00
N ALA A 452 -7.21 2.94 -24.67
CA ALA A 452 -8.06 1.84 -25.12
C ALA A 452 -9.45 1.85 -24.44
N GLY A 453 -9.50 2.09 -23.13
CA GLY A 453 -10.75 2.26 -22.38
C GLY A 453 -11.59 3.41 -22.93
N ASP A 454 -10.98 4.58 -23.08
CA ASP A 454 -11.60 5.79 -23.63
C ASP A 454 -12.17 5.57 -25.03
N ALA A 455 -11.49 4.77 -25.87
CA ALA A 455 -11.98 4.40 -27.19
C ALA A 455 -13.31 3.64 -27.14
N ILE A 456 -13.44 2.67 -26.23
CA ILE A 456 -14.68 1.89 -26.05
C ILE A 456 -15.78 2.79 -25.49
N ILE A 457 -15.47 3.65 -24.52
CA ILE A 457 -16.40 4.64 -23.96
C ILE A 457 -16.92 5.57 -25.07
N ALA A 458 -16.05 5.97 -26.02
CA ALA A 458 -16.37 6.73 -27.22
C ALA A 458 -17.13 5.94 -28.30
N GLY A 459 -17.42 4.65 -28.07
CA GLY A 459 -18.19 3.78 -28.96
C GLY A 459 -17.40 3.24 -30.15
N LYS A 460 -16.06 3.18 -30.06
CA LYS A 460 -15.21 2.55 -31.06
C LYS A 460 -15.20 1.03 -30.90
N SER A 461 -14.73 0.32 -31.93
CA SER A 461 -14.60 -1.12 -31.87
C SER A 461 -13.37 -1.53 -31.05
N PRO A 462 -13.31 -2.77 -30.53
CA PRO A 462 -12.15 -3.28 -29.79
C PRO A 462 -10.85 -3.20 -30.58
N GLU A 463 -10.88 -3.35 -31.91
CA GLU A 463 -9.69 -3.25 -32.75
C GLU A 463 -9.15 -1.82 -32.82
N VAL A 464 -10.05 -0.81 -32.85
CA VAL A 464 -9.65 0.60 -32.80
C VAL A 464 -9.16 0.96 -31.40
N ALA A 465 -9.77 0.42 -30.36
CA ALA A 465 -9.32 0.61 -28.98
C ALA A 465 -7.90 0.07 -28.76
N ALA A 466 -7.62 -1.16 -29.19
CA ALA A 466 -6.29 -1.73 -29.12
C ALA A 466 -5.24 -0.90 -29.89
N ALA A 467 -5.60 -0.42 -31.09
CA ALA A 467 -4.72 0.44 -31.87
C ALA A 467 -4.45 1.80 -31.20
N ALA A 468 -5.47 2.38 -30.53
CA ALA A 468 -5.31 3.61 -29.77
C ALA A 468 -4.40 3.40 -28.55
N GLY A 469 -4.60 2.31 -27.80
CA GLY A 469 -3.74 1.93 -26.67
C GLY A 469 -2.29 1.69 -27.10
N GLU A 470 -2.05 0.94 -28.17
CA GLU A 470 -0.70 0.71 -28.70
C GLU A 470 -0.01 2.02 -29.11
N ALA A 471 -0.74 2.93 -29.76
CA ALA A 471 -0.20 4.23 -30.15
C ALA A 471 0.13 5.11 -28.94
N ALA A 472 -0.75 5.12 -27.94
CA ALA A 472 -0.58 5.89 -26.71
C ALA A 472 0.64 5.42 -25.91
N GLY A 473 0.72 4.12 -25.60
CA GLY A 473 1.85 3.58 -24.81
C GLY A 473 3.20 3.78 -25.50
N LYS A 474 3.27 3.61 -26.82
CA LYS A 474 4.51 3.89 -27.58
C LYS A 474 4.90 5.36 -27.55
N ALA A 475 3.92 6.28 -27.60
CA ALA A 475 4.18 7.71 -27.55
C ALA A 475 4.65 8.14 -26.17
N ALA A 476 4.01 7.65 -25.11
CA ALA A 476 4.41 7.88 -23.72
C ALA A 476 5.83 7.33 -23.46
N GLN A 477 6.11 6.08 -23.83
CA GLN A 477 7.46 5.52 -23.66
C GLN A 477 8.52 6.35 -24.40
N LYS A 478 8.23 6.79 -25.62
CA LYS A 478 9.15 7.62 -26.40
C LYS A 478 9.43 8.96 -25.72
N ALA A 479 8.44 9.55 -25.07
CA ALA A 479 8.60 10.79 -24.30
C ALA A 479 9.52 10.55 -23.08
N LEU A 480 9.32 9.47 -22.34
CA LEU A 480 10.16 9.09 -21.20
C LEU A 480 11.60 8.79 -21.63
N ASP A 481 11.78 8.03 -22.72
CA ASP A 481 13.11 7.74 -23.28
C ASP A 481 13.84 9.02 -23.74
N ALA A 482 13.08 10.06 -24.09
CA ALA A 482 13.60 11.38 -24.44
C ALA A 482 13.90 12.26 -23.21
N GLY A 483 13.69 11.75 -21.99
CA GLY A 483 13.91 12.44 -20.73
C GLY A 483 12.84 13.48 -20.40
N LEU A 484 11.63 13.34 -20.95
CA LEU A 484 10.50 14.16 -20.54
C LEU A 484 9.91 13.63 -19.22
N SER A 485 9.21 14.52 -18.50
CA SER A 485 8.47 14.19 -17.28
C SER A 485 7.34 13.18 -17.53
N PRO A 486 6.90 12.44 -16.51
CA PRO A 486 5.70 11.59 -16.58
C PRO A 486 4.47 12.34 -17.10
N GLU A 487 4.23 13.56 -16.65
CA GLU A 487 3.09 14.37 -17.11
C GLU A 487 3.17 14.71 -18.60
N ALA A 488 4.38 14.95 -19.10
CA ALA A 488 4.61 15.13 -20.53
C ALA A 488 4.47 13.82 -21.32
N ALA A 489 4.79 12.67 -20.72
CA ALA A 489 4.57 11.36 -21.32
C ALA A 489 3.07 11.02 -21.42
N ASP A 490 2.29 11.33 -20.38
CA ASP A 490 0.84 11.19 -20.39
C ASP A 490 0.21 12.04 -21.49
N ALA A 491 0.60 13.31 -21.60
CA ALA A 491 0.12 14.19 -22.66
C ALA A 491 0.48 13.66 -24.07
N ALA A 492 1.66 13.03 -24.21
CA ALA A 492 2.06 12.40 -25.46
C ALA A 492 1.20 11.17 -25.78
N GLY A 493 0.94 10.32 -24.78
CA GLY A 493 0.09 9.15 -24.91
C GLY A 493 -1.35 9.51 -25.28
N GLU A 494 -1.96 10.45 -24.55
CA GLU A 494 -3.31 10.93 -24.79
C GLU A 494 -3.48 11.46 -26.22
N ALA A 495 -2.59 12.37 -26.65
CA ALA A 495 -2.67 12.96 -27.98
C ALA A 495 -2.50 11.92 -29.11
N ALA A 496 -1.64 10.91 -28.92
CA ALA A 496 -1.48 9.83 -29.87
C ALA A 496 -2.72 8.93 -29.92
N GLY A 497 -3.27 8.55 -28.76
CA GLY A 497 -4.52 7.79 -28.66
C GLY A 497 -5.67 8.51 -29.34
N GLU A 498 -5.90 9.77 -29.02
CA GLU A 498 -6.95 10.61 -29.62
C GLU A 498 -6.81 10.74 -31.14
N ALA A 499 -5.57 10.87 -31.64
CA ALA A 499 -5.32 10.93 -33.08
C ALA A 499 -5.81 9.64 -33.78
N VAL A 500 -5.56 8.46 -33.20
CA VAL A 500 -6.10 7.19 -33.72
C VAL A 500 -7.63 7.20 -33.70
N LEU A 501 -8.26 7.69 -32.63
CA LEU A 501 -9.72 7.81 -32.53
C LEU A 501 -10.32 8.75 -33.59
N ALA A 502 -9.55 9.75 -34.01
CA ALA A 502 -9.85 10.67 -35.10
C ALA A 502 -9.55 10.08 -36.50
N GLY A 503 -9.11 8.82 -36.58
CA GLY A 503 -8.84 8.11 -37.84
C GLY A 503 -7.50 8.48 -38.48
N LYS A 504 -6.56 9.01 -37.70
CA LYS A 504 -5.21 9.30 -38.16
C LYS A 504 -4.38 8.04 -38.35
N SER A 505 -3.42 8.12 -39.26
CA SER A 505 -2.43 7.05 -39.43
C SER A 505 -1.51 6.94 -38.21
N PRO A 506 -0.85 5.78 -37.98
CA PRO A 506 0.09 5.62 -36.88
C PRO A 506 1.23 6.66 -36.86
N GLU A 507 1.72 7.07 -38.04
CA GLU A 507 2.74 8.11 -38.14
C GLU A 507 2.22 9.49 -37.73
N GLU A 508 0.98 9.83 -38.12
CA GLU A 508 0.35 11.08 -37.69
C GLU A 508 0.05 11.07 -36.17
N ALA A 509 -0.37 9.94 -35.62
CA ALA A 509 -0.61 9.78 -34.18
C ALA A 509 0.69 9.92 -33.38
N ALA A 510 1.77 9.28 -33.82
CA ALA A 510 3.08 9.43 -33.19
C ALA A 510 3.59 10.88 -33.24
N ALA A 511 3.37 11.57 -34.37
CA ALA A 511 3.72 12.99 -34.50
C ALA A 511 2.88 13.89 -33.58
N ALA A 512 1.59 13.56 -33.37
CA ALA A 512 0.74 14.27 -32.43
C ALA A 512 1.23 14.10 -30.99
N GLY A 513 1.56 12.86 -30.60
CA GLY A 513 2.12 12.57 -29.27
C GLY A 513 3.43 13.31 -29.01
N GLU A 514 4.38 13.27 -29.95
CA GLU A 514 5.66 13.98 -29.81
C GLU A 514 5.48 15.49 -29.64
N ALA A 515 4.57 16.08 -30.42
CA ALA A 515 4.25 17.50 -30.32
C ALA A 515 3.61 17.86 -28.98
N ALA A 516 2.67 17.03 -28.50
CA ALA A 516 1.98 17.25 -27.23
C ALA A 516 2.92 17.11 -26.03
N GLY A 517 3.72 16.03 -25.96
CA GLY A 517 4.66 15.84 -24.86
C GLY A 517 5.70 16.94 -24.78
N THR A 518 6.26 17.38 -25.92
CA THR A 518 7.19 18.52 -25.94
C THR A 518 6.54 19.82 -25.47
N ALA A 519 5.27 20.05 -25.86
CA ALA A 519 4.54 21.23 -25.44
C ALA A 519 4.20 21.21 -23.93
N ALA A 520 3.82 20.04 -23.41
CA ALA A 520 3.55 19.84 -21.99
C ALA A 520 4.81 20.03 -21.14
N GLN A 521 5.94 19.42 -21.51
CA GLN A 521 7.20 19.62 -20.80
C GLN A 521 7.58 21.10 -20.76
N LYS A 522 7.47 21.80 -21.89
CA LYS A 522 7.76 23.22 -21.93
C LYS A 522 6.86 24.02 -20.99
N ALA A 523 5.58 23.67 -20.88
CA ALA A 523 4.67 24.35 -19.97
C ALA A 523 5.05 24.13 -18.50
N LEU A 524 5.60 22.96 -18.16
CA LEU A 524 6.12 22.66 -16.82
C LEU A 524 7.41 23.42 -16.53
N ASP A 525 8.34 23.48 -17.48
CA ASP A 525 9.61 24.20 -17.32
C ASP A 525 9.43 25.73 -17.17
N ASP A 526 8.36 26.27 -17.77
CA ASP A 526 8.04 27.70 -17.79
C ASP A 526 7.18 28.16 -16.58
N GLY A 527 6.69 27.23 -15.73
CA GLY A 527 5.79 27.48 -14.59
C GLY A 527 6.50 27.50 -13.24
#